data_AF-A0A2D7Z5L3-F1
#
_entry.id   AF-A0A2D7Z5L3-F1
#
_cell.length_a   1.000
_cell.length_b   1.000
_cell.length_c   1.000
_cell.angle_alpha   90.00
_cell.angle_beta   90.00
_cell.angle_gamma   90.00
#
_symmetry.space_group_name_H-M   'P 1'
#
loop_
_entity.id
_entity.type
_entity.pdbx_description
1 polymer ?
#
loop_
_entity_poly.entity_id
_entity_poly.type
_entity_poly.pdbx_seq_one_letter_code
_entity_poly.pdbx_strand_id
1 'polypeptide(L)'
;MAETDKAATHRARMREVQRAHRARIKEKSRAERGLLAVHTGKGKGKSTAAFGLIVRALGWGHDVGVVQFIKGTWKTGEKEFFARF
;
A
#
# COMPACT_ATOMS: atom_id res chain seq x y z
N MET A 1 -16.84 -7.78 -37.13
CA MET A 1 -15.85 -8.87 -36.97
C MET A 1 -14.47 -8.38 -36.48
N ALA A 2 -13.91 -7.28 -37.00
CA ALA A 2 -12.58 -6.77 -36.60
C ALA A 2 -12.45 -6.27 -35.14
N GLU A 3 -13.54 -5.81 -34.53
CA GLU A 3 -13.53 -5.28 -33.14
C GLU A 3 -13.56 -6.39 -32.09
N THR A 4 -14.30 -7.46 -32.37
CA THR A 4 -14.35 -8.69 -31.56
C THR A 4 -12.98 -9.35 -31.45
N ASP A 5 -12.18 -9.26 -32.52
CA ASP A 5 -10.83 -9.83 -32.62
C ASP A 5 -9.80 -9.06 -31.78
N LYS A 6 -9.88 -7.72 -31.79
CA LYS A 6 -9.07 -6.85 -30.90
C LYS A 6 -9.41 -7.09 -29.42
N ALA A 7 -10.69 -7.20 -29.08
CA ALA A 7 -11.13 -7.48 -27.71
C ALA A 7 -10.73 -8.90 -27.24
N ALA A 8 -10.76 -9.90 -28.13
CA ALA A 8 -10.29 -11.25 -27.84
C ALA A 8 -8.77 -11.27 -27.58
N THR A 9 -8.01 -10.61 -28.46
CA THR A 9 -6.55 -10.47 -28.32
C THR A 9 -6.17 -9.74 -27.03
N HIS A 10 -6.86 -8.64 -26.69
CA HIS A 10 -6.64 -7.92 -25.42
C HIS A 10 -6.92 -8.80 -24.20
N ARG A 11 -8.03 -9.54 -24.18
CA ARG A 11 -8.36 -10.47 -23.09
C ARG A 11 -7.32 -11.58 -22.95
N ALA A 12 -6.82 -12.13 -24.06
CA ALA A 12 -5.76 -13.13 -24.06
C ALA A 12 -4.47 -12.57 -23.43
N ARG A 13 -4.06 -11.37 -23.82
CA ARG A 13 -2.91 -10.67 -23.22
C ARG A 13 -3.09 -10.39 -21.73
N MET A 14 -4.27 -9.92 -21.31
CA MET A 14 -4.55 -9.67 -19.90
C MET A 14 -4.54 -10.95 -19.05
N ARG A 15 -5.03 -12.08 -19.60
CA ARG A 15 -4.95 -13.39 -18.94
C ARG A 15 -3.51 -13.84 -18.75
N GLU A 16 -2.64 -13.58 -19.74
CA GLU A 16 -1.22 -13.90 -19.65
C GLU A 16 -0.50 -13.08 -18.57
N VAL A 17 -0.72 -11.75 -18.55
CA VAL A 17 -0.18 -10.87 -17.51
C VAL A 17 -0.67 -11.30 -16.12
N GLN A 18 -1.96 -11.63 -15.99
CA GLN A 18 -2.52 -12.09 -14.72
C GLN A 18 -1.91 -13.42 -14.27
N ARG A 19 -1.68 -14.36 -15.21
CA ARG A 19 -1.04 -15.65 -14.93
C ARG A 19 0.41 -15.46 -14.47
N ALA A 20 1.18 -14.63 -15.15
CA ALA A 20 2.56 -14.31 -14.77
C ALA A 20 2.63 -13.66 -13.38
N HIS A 21 1.70 -12.74 -13.07
CA HIS A 21 1.62 -12.11 -11.75
C HIS A 21 1.27 -13.12 -10.64
N ARG A 22 0.29 -14.01 -10.88
CA ARG A 22 -0.09 -15.06 -9.91
C ARG A 22 1.05 -16.05 -9.66
N ALA A 23 1.78 -16.44 -10.70
CA ALA A 23 2.95 -17.31 -10.56
C ALA A 23 4.02 -16.66 -9.66
N ARG A 24 4.32 -15.38 -9.87
CA ARG A 24 5.26 -14.62 -9.02
C ARG A 24 4.80 -14.50 -7.57
N ILE A 25 3.50 -14.33 -7.32
CA ILE A 25 2.97 -14.29 -5.94
C ILE A 25 3.08 -15.66 -5.27
N LYS A 26 2.82 -16.75 -6.00
CA LYS A 26 2.90 -18.12 -5.46
C LYS A 26 4.33 -18.48 -5.05
N GLU A 27 5.32 -18.05 -5.82
CA GLU A 27 6.74 -18.29 -5.54
C GLU A 27 7.25 -17.49 -4.35
N LYS A 28 6.73 -16.26 -4.15
CA LYS A 28 7.07 -15.46 -2.97
C LYS A 28 6.45 -16.10 -1.72
N SER A 29 7.29 -16.67 -0.86
CA SER A 29 6.90 -17.09 0.47
C SER A 29 6.27 -15.91 1.21
N ARG A 30 5.11 -16.13 1.83
CA ARG A 30 4.58 -15.17 2.81
C ARG A 30 5.56 -15.19 3.97
N ALA A 31 6.38 -14.15 4.06
CA ALA A 31 7.25 -13.99 5.19
C ALA A 31 6.36 -13.71 6.42
N GLU A 32 6.28 -14.66 7.35
CA GLU A 32 5.54 -14.50 8.63
C GLU A 32 6.28 -13.57 9.62
N ARG A 33 7.02 -12.60 9.10
CA ARG A 33 7.88 -11.69 9.87
C ARG A 33 7.48 -10.24 9.61
N GLY A 34 7.74 -9.39 10.60
CA GLY A 34 7.63 -7.94 10.44
C GLY A 34 8.49 -7.44 9.29
N LEU A 35 7.95 -6.50 8.51
CA LEU A 35 8.64 -5.85 7.40
C LEU A 35 8.99 -4.40 7.76
N LEU A 36 10.15 -3.94 7.30
CA LEU A 36 10.53 -2.52 7.36
C LEU A 36 10.25 -1.87 6.00
N ALA A 37 9.32 -0.90 5.97
CA ALA A 37 9.03 -0.09 4.80
C ALA A 37 9.62 1.32 4.98
N VAL A 38 10.44 1.76 4.02
CA VAL A 38 11.06 3.08 4.04
C VAL A 38 10.47 3.94 2.92
N HIS A 39 9.73 4.98 3.30
CA HIS A 39 9.23 6.00 2.36
C HIS A 39 10.21 7.18 2.31
N THR A 40 11.00 7.28 1.25
CA THR A 40 12.01 8.33 1.04
C THR A 40 11.82 9.06 -0.29
N GLY A 41 12.65 10.07 -0.56
CA GLY A 41 12.63 10.90 -1.77
C GLY A 41 12.06 12.30 -1.56
N LYS A 42 12.22 13.18 -2.57
CA LYS A 42 11.81 14.59 -2.49
C LYS A 42 10.31 14.82 -2.70
N GLY A 43 9.60 13.81 -3.23
CA GLY A 43 8.16 13.90 -3.47
C GLY A 43 7.33 14.08 -2.20
N LYS A 44 6.17 14.73 -2.34
CA LYS A 44 5.12 14.76 -1.31
C LYS A 44 4.48 13.38 -1.17
N GLY A 45 3.94 13.07 0.02
CA GLY A 45 3.18 11.83 0.26
C GLY A 45 3.87 10.76 1.10
N LYS A 46 5.13 10.97 1.54
CA LYS A 46 5.84 10.02 2.43
C LYS A 46 5.08 9.76 3.72
N SER A 47 4.75 10.84 4.45
CA SER A 47 3.99 10.74 5.70
C SER A 47 2.58 10.25 5.46
N THR A 48 1.92 10.70 4.40
CA THR A 48 0.55 10.27 4.03
C THR A 48 0.48 8.77 3.75
N ALA A 49 1.48 8.21 3.05
CA ALA A 49 1.56 6.76 2.81
C ALA A 49 1.73 5.97 4.13
N ALA A 50 2.57 6.47 5.04
CA ALA A 50 2.75 5.86 6.36
C ALA A 50 1.46 5.93 7.20
N PHE A 51 0.78 7.08 7.25
CA PHE A 51 -0.50 7.22 7.95
C PHE A 51 -1.60 6.34 7.34
N GLY A 52 -1.63 6.18 6.01
CA GLY A 52 -2.57 5.26 5.36
C GLY A 52 -2.37 3.79 5.77
N LEU A 53 -1.12 3.37 6.00
CA LEU A 53 -0.82 2.04 6.55
C LEU A 53 -1.27 1.91 8.01
N ILE A 54 -1.08 2.96 8.81
CA ILE A 54 -1.54 3.02 10.20
C ILE A 54 -3.06 2.87 10.27
N VAL A 55 -3.82 3.65 9.50
CA VAL A 55 -5.29 3.53 9.42
C VAL A 55 -5.71 2.11 9.01
N ARG A 56 -5.01 1.51 8.04
CA ARG A 56 -5.29 0.13 7.64
C ARG A 56 -5.08 -0.84 8.79
N ALA A 57 -3.96 -0.74 9.50
CA ALA A 57 -3.64 -1.62 10.62
C ALA A 57 -4.67 -1.49 11.75
N LEU A 58 -5.01 -0.26 12.14
CA LEU A 58 -6.06 0.04 13.11
C LEU A 58 -7.43 -0.51 12.67
N GLY A 59 -7.76 -0.41 11.38
CA GLY A 59 -9.00 -0.96 10.82
C GLY A 59 -9.12 -2.50 10.91
N TRP A 60 -7.99 -3.20 11.04
CA TRP A 60 -7.95 -4.64 11.31
C TRP A 60 -7.75 -4.98 12.80
N GLY A 61 -7.80 -3.97 13.70
CA GLY A 61 -7.65 -4.16 15.13
C GLY A 61 -6.21 -4.43 15.59
N HIS A 62 -5.21 -4.04 14.80
CA HIS A 62 -3.81 -4.12 15.22
C HIS A 62 -3.41 -2.91 16.07
N ASP A 63 -2.56 -3.14 17.07
CA ASP A 63 -1.94 -2.07 17.86
C ASP A 63 -0.87 -1.34 17.05
N VAL A 64 -0.82 -0.01 17.19
CA VAL A 64 0.12 0.84 16.45
C VAL A 64 0.72 1.92 17.33
N GLY A 65 2.05 2.07 17.30
CA GLY A 65 2.76 3.21 17.89
C GLY A 65 3.28 4.18 16.83
N VAL A 66 3.18 5.49 17.09
CA VAL A 66 3.63 6.54 16.17
C VAL A 66 4.60 7.48 16.87
N VAL A 67 5.78 7.67 16.29
CA VAL A 67 6.78 8.65 16.76
C VAL A 67 7.07 9.64 15.64
N GLN A 68 6.82 10.92 15.88
CA GLN A 68 7.11 12.00 14.94
C GLN A 68 8.33 12.81 15.46
N PHE A 69 9.43 12.78 14.71
CA PHE A 69 10.66 13.49 15.07
C PHE A 69 10.65 14.98 14.75
N ILE A 70 9.59 15.49 14.11
CA ILE A 70 9.47 16.90 13.76
C ILE A 70 9.00 17.69 14.98
N LYS A 71 9.56 18.89 15.18
CA LYS A 71 9.17 19.82 16.23
C LYS A 71 7.67 20.14 16.09
N GLY A 72 6.86 19.55 16.97
CA GLY A 72 5.39 19.48 16.87
C GLY A 72 4.65 20.79 17.17
N THR A 73 5.22 21.94 16.79
CA THR A 73 4.58 23.24 16.98
C THR A 73 3.39 23.45 16.05
N TRP A 74 3.34 22.74 14.92
CA TRP A 74 2.21 22.80 13.98
C TRP A 74 1.17 21.73 14.31
N LYS A 75 -0.10 22.14 14.48
CA LYS A 75 -1.23 21.20 14.62
C LYS A 75 -1.44 20.45 13.31
N THR A 76 -1.39 19.12 13.35
CA THR A 76 -1.67 18.26 12.19
C THR A 76 -2.95 17.46 12.43
N GLY A 77 -3.79 17.38 11.41
CA GLY A 77 -5.05 16.62 11.50
C GLY A 77 -4.81 15.15 11.78
N GLU A 78 -3.72 14.58 11.23
CA GLU A 78 -3.33 13.20 11.47
C GLU A 78 -3.03 12.94 12.96
N LYS A 79 -2.28 13.84 13.63
CA LYS A 79 -1.97 13.69 15.06
C LYS A 79 -3.25 13.71 15.91
N GLU A 80 -4.13 14.67 15.67
CA GLU A 80 -5.40 14.80 16.40
C GLU A 80 -6.36 13.63 16.13
N PHE A 81 -6.33 13.06 14.92
CA PHE A 81 -7.13 11.89 14.57
C PHE A 81 -6.62 10.64 15.30
N PHE A 82 -5.31 10.37 15.24
CA PHE A 82 -4.74 9.17 15.85
C PHE A 82 -4.69 9.23 17.39
N ALA A 83 -4.77 10.41 18.01
CA ALA A 83 -4.88 10.52 19.46
C ALA A 83 -6.23 10.00 20.03
N ARG A 84 -7.19 9.68 19.17
CA ARG A 84 -8.53 9.16 19.56
C ARG A 84 -8.60 7.63 19.62
N PHE A 85 -7.59 6.95 19.10
CA PHE A 85 -7.45 5.50 19.06
C PHE A 85 -6.27 5.10 19.94
#